data_AF-A0A2N0B3L3-F1
#
_entry.id   AF-A0A2N0B3L3-F1
#
_cell.length_a   1.000
_cell.length_b   1.000
_cell.length_c   1.000
_cell.angle_alpha   90.00
_cell.angle_beta   90.00
_cell.angle_gamma   90.00
#
_symmetry.space_group_name_H-M   'P 1'
#
loop_
_entity.id
_entity.type
_entity.pdbx_description
1 polymer ?
#
loop_
_entity_poly.entity_id
_entity_poly.type
_entity_poly.pdbx_seq_one_letter_code
_entity_poly.pdbx_strand_id
1 'polypeptide(L)' 'AKIELIRKGKVRRAKLYYLRSLAGKAARIKELKGGKALVSEDRKRQLQESAAATKATTPAAE' A
#
# COMPACT_ATOMS: atom_id res chain seq x y z
N ALA A 1 13.50 -13.81 -10.13
CA ALA A 1 14.13 -13.11 -8.99
C ALA A 1 13.05 -12.41 -8.17
N LYS A 2 13.07 -12.53 -6.84
CA LYS A 2 12.13 -11.86 -5.94
C LYS A 2 12.73 -10.50 -5.53
N ILE A 3 11.96 -9.42 -5.61
CA ILE A 3 12.40 -8.08 -5.23
C ILE A 3 11.73 -7.71 -3.91
N GLU A 4 12.53 -7.36 -2.92
CA GLU A 4 12.05 -6.94 -1.61
C GLU A 4 12.11 -5.42 -1.49
N LEU A 5 11.02 -4.83 -1.02
CA LEU A 5 10.90 -3.39 -0.87
C LEU A 5 11.38 -2.97 0.51
N ILE A 6 12.55 -2.34 0.57
CA ILE A 6 13.14 -1.90 1.84
C ILE A 6 12.39 -0.68 2.40
N ARG A 7 12.11 0.34 1.56
CA ARG A 7 11.43 1.59 2.00
C ARG A 7 10.59 2.22 0.90
N LYS A 8 9.49 2.87 1.29
CA LYS A 8 8.62 3.68 0.41
C LYS A 8 8.91 5.17 0.62
N GLY A 9 9.19 5.89 -0.46
CA GLY A 9 9.39 7.34 -0.46
C GLY A 9 8.19 8.08 -1.08
N LYS A 10 7.88 9.28 -0.59
CA LYS A 10 6.86 10.15 -1.20
C LYS A 10 7.51 11.02 -2.29
N VAL A 11 7.13 10.78 -3.54
CA VAL A 11 7.60 11.54 -4.71
C VAL A 11 6.44 12.19 -5.45
N ARG A 12 6.70 13.34 -6.09
CA ARG A 12 5.69 14.06 -6.88
C ARG A 12 5.73 13.72 -8.37
N ARG A 13 6.93 13.42 -8.90
CA ARG A 13 7.15 13.12 -10.32
C ARG A 13 7.43 11.63 -10.46
N ALA A 14 6.91 11.00 -11.52
CA ALA A 14 7.19 9.59 -11.83
C ALA A 14 8.67 9.38 -12.22
N LYS A 15 9.24 10.32 -12.98
CA LYS A 15 10.66 10.33 -13.35
C LYS A 15 11.45 11.17 -12.35
N LEU A 16 12.46 10.58 -11.71
CA LEU A 16 13.27 11.21 -10.66
C LEU A 16 14.55 11.88 -11.18
N TYR A 17 14.60 12.30 -12.45
CA TYR A 17 15.78 12.95 -13.02
C TYR A 17 16.14 14.28 -12.33
N TYR A 18 15.17 14.91 -11.66
CA TYR A 18 15.42 16.11 -10.87
C TYR A 18 16.37 15.87 -9.69
N LEU A 19 16.56 14.62 -9.25
CA LEU A 19 17.53 14.28 -8.21
C LEU A 19 18.97 14.34 -8.72
N ARG A 20 19.20 14.26 -10.05
CA ARG A 20 20.56 14.28 -10.62
C ARG A 20 21.29 15.61 -10.39
N SER A 21 20.54 16.71 -10.30
CA SER A 21 21.09 18.04 -10.05
C SER A 21 21.10 18.42 -8.57
N LEU A 22 20.62 17.55 -7.68
CA LEU A 22 20.53 17.82 -6.23
C LEU A 22 21.55 16.97 -5.48
N ALA A 23 22.16 17.54 -4.45
CA ALA A 23 23.13 16.83 -3.60
C ALA A 23 22.83 17.02 -2.10
N GLY A 24 23.37 16.11 -1.29
CA GLY A 24 23.28 16.16 0.17
C GLY A 24 21.84 16.11 0.69
N LYS A 25 21.50 17.02 1.62
CA LYS A 25 20.18 17.07 2.27
C LYS A 25 19.05 17.33 1.27
N ALA A 26 19.32 18.03 0.17
CA ALA A 26 18.32 18.41 -0.83
C ALA A 26 17.85 17.22 -1.68
N ALA A 27 18.70 16.21 -1.87
CA ALA A 27 18.35 15.00 -2.61
C ALA A 27 17.56 13.97 -1.77
N ARG A 28 17.46 14.17 -0.45
CA ARG A 28 16.83 13.21 0.46
C ARG A 28 15.31 13.21 0.29
N ILE A 29 14.77 12.06 -0.14
CA ILE A 29 13.33 11.84 -0.27
C ILE A 29 12.74 11.52 1.11
N LYS A 30 11.62 12.17 1.45
CA LYS A 30 10.88 11.87 2.67
C LYS A 30 10.24 10.49 2.56
N GLU A 31 10.43 9.67 3.60
CA GLU A 31 9.74 8.39 3.70
C GLU A 31 8.22 8.61 3.77
N LEU A 32 7.50 7.76 3.04
CA LEU A 32 6.05 7.73 3.10
C LEU A 32 5.64 6.94 4.34
N LYS A 33 5.80 7.55 5.51
CA LYS A 33 5.20 7.04 6.75
C LYS A 33 3.69 7.28 6.69
N GLY A 34 2.95 6.27 6.21
CA GLY A 34 1.50 6.12 6.40
C GLY A 34 0.64 7.28 5.91
N GLY A 35 0.34 7.32 4.61
CA GLY A 35 -0.67 8.20 4.05
C GLY A 35 -1.82 7.44 3.39
N LYS A 36 -2.72 6.86 4.20
CA LYS A 36 -4.11 6.47 3.87
C LYS A 36 -4.39 5.34 2.87
N ALA A 37 -3.48 4.99 1.95
CA ALA A 37 -3.79 4.03 0.87
C ALA A 37 -3.63 2.53 1.21
N LEU A 38 -2.79 2.16 2.18
CA LEU A 38 -2.65 0.74 2.57
C LEU A 38 -3.84 0.30 3.45
N VAL A 39 -4.34 1.19 4.31
CA VAL A 39 -5.48 0.93 5.21
C VAL A 39 -6.78 0.64 4.45
N SER A 40 -6.95 1.19 3.24
CA SER A 40 -8.15 0.98 2.43
C SER A 40 -8.20 -0.39 1.76
N GLU A 41 -7.06 -0.93 1.35
CA GLU A 41 -6.99 -2.22 0.66
C GLU A 41 -7.14 -3.38 1.66
N ASP A 42 -6.52 -3.25 2.83
CA ASP A 42 -6.64 -4.24 3.91
C ASP A 42 -8.08 -4.29 4.46
N ARG A 43 -8.72 -3.12 4.66
CA ARG A 43 -10.12 -3.05 5.12
C ARG A 43 -11.11 -3.60 4.09
N LYS A 44 -10.87 -3.38 2.79
CA LYS A 44 -11.73 -3.91 1.72
C LYS A 44 -11.68 -5.43 1.65
N ARG A 45 -10.49 -6.04 1.78
CA ARG A 45 -10.35 -7.50 1.83
C ARG A 45 -11.04 -8.10 3.05
N GLN A 46 -10.88 -7.49 4.23
CA GLN A 46 -11.55 -7.95 5.45
C GLN A 46 -13.08 -7.89 5.37
N LEU A 47 -13.64 -6.86 4.72
CA LEU A 47 -15.09 -6.76 4.47
C LEU A 47 -15.57 -7.80 3.46
N GLN A 48 -14.76 -8.12 2.44
CA GLN A 48 -15.08 -9.17 1.46
C GLN A 48 -15.00 -10.57 2.07
N GLU A 49 -14.01 -10.83 2.92
CA GLU A 49 -13.83 -12.11 3.62
C GLU A 49 -14.95 -12.37 4.64
N SER A 50 -15.34 -11.35 5.41
CA SER A 50 -16.47 -11.46 6.35
C SER A 50 -17.83 -11.60 5.64
N ALA A 51 -18.02 -10.96 4.48
CA ALA A 51 -19.20 -11.15 3.65
C ALA A 51 -19.25 -12.52 2.94
N ALA A 52 -18.10 -13.17 2.72
CA ALA A 52 -18.02 -14.54 2.24
C ALA A 52 -18.30 -15.56 3.35
N ALA A 53 -17.86 -15.28 4.59
CA ALA A 53 -18.10 -16.15 5.74
C ALA A 53 -19.58 -16.23 6.14
N THR A 54 -20.33 -15.12 6.08
CA THR A 54 -21.77 -15.12 6.41
C THR A 54 -22.64 -15.85 5.39
N LYS A 55 -22.15 -16.06 4.16
CA LYS A 55 -22.85 -16.85 3.13
C LYS A 55 -22.68 -18.36 3.30
N ALA A 56 -21.67 -18.82 4.05
CA ALA A 56 -21.38 -20.24 4.24
C ALA A 56 -22.18 -20.89 5.38
N THR A 57 -22.77 -20.10 6.30
CA THR A 57 -23.46 -20.62 7.49
C THR A 57 -24.98 -20.57 7.38
N THR A 58 -25.56 -20.76 6.19
CA THR A 58 -26.99 -21.11 6.11
C THR A 58 -27.08 -22.64 6.14
N PRO A 59 -27.31 -23.29 7.30
CA PRO A 59 -27.66 -24.70 7.26
C PRO A 59 -29.06 -24.76 6.68
N ALA A 60 -29.20 -25.41 5.52
CA ALA A 60 -30.47 -25.84 5.00
C ALA A 60 -31.16 -26.66 6.10
N ALA A 61 -32.28 -26.14 6.60
CA ALA A 61 -33.21 -26.90 7.42
C ALA A 61 -33.96 -27.86 6.50
N GLU A 62 -33.64 -29.15 6.62
CA GLU A 62 -34.51 -30.27 6.30
C GLU A 62 -34.17 -31.43 7.24
#